data_AF-A0A0Q5Q2N7-F1
#
_entry.id   AF-A0A0Q5Q2N7-F1
#
_cell.length_a   1.000
_cell.length_b   1.000
_cell.length_c   1.000
_cell.angle_alpha   90.00
_cell.angle_beta   90.00
_cell.angle_gamma   90.00
#
_symmetry.space_group_name_H-M   'P 1'
#
loop_
_entity.id
_entity.type
_entity.pdbx_description
1 polymer ?
#
loop_
_entity_poly.entity_id
_entity_poly.type
_entity_poly.pdbx_seq_one_letter_code
_entity_poly.pdbx_strand_id
1 'polypeptide(L)'
;MPTASGLQALTFINESNVYRLVIKSKLPAAERFEEWIFEEVIPSIRKKGFYGKIDRTQAPNFYLRYQENYHKIDRNYFSVISELFVTLNVEFEKVGYTIPNKGIDDKGMYPDISVGKMFSSYLKKTNSVHLDTHKTYPHSFTDGRPDVDARMYPLEVLPEFRKFVFDVWLPEQAPKYFRGKDPIALDYLPKLLN
;
A
#
# COMPACT_ATOMS: atom_id res chain seq x y z
N MET A 1 3.27 5.06 42.38
CA MET A 1 2.04 4.28 42.13
C MET A 1 1.94 3.18 43.19
N PRO A 2 0.74 2.73 43.59
CA PRO A 2 0.63 1.63 44.54
C PRO A 2 1.11 0.34 43.86
N THR A 3 2.15 -0.27 44.42
CA THR A 3 2.56 -1.64 44.07
C THR A 3 2.38 -2.54 45.30
N ALA A 4 2.48 -3.86 45.12
CA ALA A 4 2.32 -4.84 46.19
C ALA A 4 3.26 -4.62 47.41
N SER A 5 4.29 -3.79 47.24
CA SER A 5 5.31 -3.46 48.25
C SER A 5 5.17 -2.04 48.85
N GLY A 6 4.11 -1.29 48.54
CA GLY A 6 3.86 0.06 49.06
C GLY A 6 3.91 1.18 48.01
N LEU A 7 3.92 2.44 48.48
CA LEU A 7 4.04 3.63 47.62
C LEU A 7 5.48 3.75 47.10
N GLN A 8 5.70 3.35 45.85
CA GLN A 8 6.97 3.59 45.16
C GLN A 8 6.94 4.89 44.37
N ALA A 9 7.97 5.71 44.57
CA ALA A 9 8.30 6.84 43.71
C ALA A 9 8.85 6.27 42.38
N LEU A 10 8.03 6.34 41.32
CA LEU A 10 8.42 5.94 39.98
C LEU A 10 8.92 7.17 39.23
N THR A 11 10.18 7.14 38.80
CA THR A 11 10.74 8.16 37.91
C THR A 11 10.32 7.82 36.48
N PHE A 12 9.36 8.57 35.95
CA PHE A 12 9.00 8.48 34.54
C PHE A 12 9.92 9.38 33.73
N ILE A 13 10.57 8.81 32.72
CA ILE A 13 11.29 9.57 31.70
C ILE A 13 10.47 9.52 30.41
N ASN A 14 10.37 10.66 29.73
CA ASN A 14 9.76 10.71 28.40
C ASN A 14 10.77 10.29 27.33
N GLU A 15 10.28 10.05 26.11
CA GLU A 15 11.11 9.59 24.98
C GLU A 15 12.31 10.51 24.72
N SER A 16 12.11 11.84 24.75
CA SER A 16 13.20 12.81 24.59
C SER A 16 14.31 12.62 25.64
N ASN A 17 13.96 12.34 26.89
CA ASN A 17 14.92 12.05 27.95
C ASN A 17 15.54 10.65 27.83
N VAL A 18 14.85 9.68 27.25
CA VAL A 18 15.44 8.37 26.88
C VAL A 18 16.58 8.61 25.87
N TYR A 19 16.32 9.34 24.79
CA TYR A 19 17.37 9.65 23.81
C TYR A 19 18.55 10.42 24.42
N ARG A 20 18.28 11.43 25.27
CA ARG A 20 19.36 12.16 25.98
C ARG A 20 20.20 11.25 26.87
N LEU A 21 19.58 10.25 27.50
CA LEU A 21 20.30 9.28 28.33
C LEU A 21 21.15 8.34 27.48
N VAL A 22 20.61 7.86 26.36
CA VAL A 22 21.34 6.99 25.43
C VAL A 22 22.56 7.70 24.86
N ILE A 23 22.42 8.94 24.38
CA ILE A 23 23.52 9.74 23.82
C ILE A 23 24.63 10.06 24.86
N LYS A 24 24.29 10.05 26.15
CA LYS A 24 25.28 10.28 27.23
C LYS A 24 25.88 8.99 27.79
N SER A 25 25.36 7.83 27.39
CA SER A 25 25.71 6.54 27.96
C SER A 25 26.93 5.95 27.28
N LYS A 26 27.90 5.47 28.08
CA LYS A 26 29.10 4.75 27.61
C LYS A 26 28.88 3.24 27.47
N LEU A 27 27.63 2.77 27.56
CA LEU A 27 27.32 1.36 27.36
C LEU A 27 27.47 1.04 25.87
N PRO A 28 28.14 -0.06 25.48
CA PRO A 28 28.36 -0.39 24.07
C PRO A 28 27.08 -0.47 23.22
N ALA A 29 25.95 -0.85 23.82
CA ALA A 29 24.66 -0.87 23.12
C ALA A 29 24.10 0.55 22.86
N ALA A 30 24.34 1.48 23.78
CA ALA A 30 23.93 2.87 23.64
C ALA A 30 24.76 3.59 22.57
N GLU A 31 26.08 3.37 22.56
CA GLU A 31 27.00 3.91 21.55
C GLU A 31 26.61 3.44 20.14
N ARG A 32 26.34 2.14 19.95
CA ARG A 32 25.86 1.62 18.65
C ARG A 32 24.55 2.25 18.19
N PHE A 33 23.62 2.50 19.11
CA PHE A 33 22.35 3.12 18.78
C PHE A 33 22.51 4.61 18.46
N GLU A 34 23.34 5.31 19.21
CA GLU A 34 23.74 6.69 18.92
C GLU A 34 24.38 6.79 17.53
N GLU A 35 25.40 5.98 17.25
CA GLU A 35 26.08 5.93 15.95
C GLU A 35 25.07 5.70 14.82
N TRP A 36 24.18 4.72 14.96
CA TRP A 36 23.12 4.48 13.99
C TRP A 36 22.22 5.70 13.77
N ILE A 37 21.83 6.42 14.84
CA ILE A 37 21.04 7.65 14.72
C ILE A 37 21.81 8.73 13.95
N PHE A 38 23.06 9.00 14.33
CA PHE A 38 23.81 10.15 13.82
C PHE A 38 24.44 9.92 12.45
N GLU A 39 24.84 8.69 12.15
CA GLU A 39 25.50 8.35 10.89
C GLU A 39 24.50 7.88 9.81
N GLU A 40 23.38 7.28 10.20
CA GLU A 40 22.41 6.70 9.26
C GLU A 40 21.06 7.45 9.26
N VAL A 41 20.38 7.52 10.41
CA VAL A 41 18.99 7.98 10.48
C VAL A 41 18.86 9.48 10.17
N ILE A 42 19.53 10.33 10.95
CA ILE A 42 19.45 11.79 10.80
C ILE A 42 19.97 12.23 9.43
N PRO A 43 21.12 11.74 8.93
CA PRO A 43 21.59 12.09 7.59
C PRO A 43 20.62 11.64 6.48
N SER A 44 19.98 10.47 6.60
CA SER A 44 18.96 10.03 5.64
C SER A 44 17.77 10.97 5.62
N ILE A 45 17.21 11.30 6.79
CA ILE A 45 16.07 12.21 6.91
C ILE A 45 16.42 13.60 6.35
N ARG A 46 17.60 14.14 6.70
CA ARG A 46 18.05 15.43 6.18
C ARG A 46 18.20 15.45 4.65
N LYS A 47 18.73 14.37 4.05
CA LYS A 47 19.00 14.31 2.61
C LYS A 47 17.77 13.95 1.77
N LYS A 48 16.94 13.04 2.26
CA LYS A 48 15.83 12.42 1.50
C LYS A 48 14.44 12.87 1.97
N GLY A 49 14.32 13.42 3.17
CA GLY A 49 13.04 13.72 3.83
C GLY A 49 12.43 12.55 4.62
N PHE A 50 13.04 11.35 4.57
CA PHE A 50 12.57 10.16 5.28
C PHE A 50 13.71 9.19 5.64
N TYR A 51 13.41 8.23 6.52
CA TYR A 51 14.28 7.10 6.84
C TYR A 51 13.69 5.79 6.29
N GLY A 52 14.53 4.94 5.72
CA GLY A 52 14.13 3.65 5.15
C GLY A 52 14.37 3.53 3.64
N LYS A 53 13.88 2.42 3.06
CA LYS A 53 14.07 2.09 1.64
C LYS A 53 13.01 2.70 0.72
N ILE A 54 11.84 3.00 1.26
CA ILE A 54 10.68 3.46 0.49
C ILE A 54 10.24 4.82 1.02
N ASP A 55 10.05 5.77 0.09
CA ASP A 55 9.42 7.05 0.38
C ASP A 55 7.90 6.89 0.48
N ARG A 56 7.36 7.11 1.68
CA ARG A 56 5.91 7.12 1.96
C ARG A 56 5.34 8.53 2.10
N THR A 57 6.15 9.57 1.89
CA THR A 57 5.70 10.97 1.99
C THR A 57 4.99 11.43 0.72
N GLN A 58 5.20 10.73 -0.39
CA GLN A 58 4.56 11.01 -1.66
C GLN A 58 3.25 10.24 -1.80
N ALA A 59 2.24 10.93 -2.36
CA ALA A 59 1.01 10.27 -2.75
C ALA A 59 1.29 9.17 -3.80
N PRO A 60 0.53 8.07 -3.79
CA PRO A 60 0.68 7.03 -4.81
C PRO A 60 0.43 7.58 -6.21
N ASN A 61 1.29 7.28 -7.19
CA ASN A 61 1.06 7.65 -8.61
C ASN A 61 -0.26 7.11 -9.15
N PHE A 62 -0.87 6.12 -8.48
CA PHE A 62 -2.23 5.72 -8.76
C PHE A 62 -3.21 6.89 -8.76
N TYR A 63 -3.15 7.81 -7.78
CA TYR A 63 -4.11 8.90 -7.68
C TYR A 63 -4.06 9.78 -8.93
N LEU A 64 -2.86 10.13 -9.39
CA LEU A 64 -2.65 10.88 -10.63
C LEU A 64 -3.17 10.11 -11.84
N ARG A 65 -2.86 8.82 -11.92
CA ARG A 65 -3.34 7.94 -13.00
C ARG A 65 -4.86 7.80 -12.99
N TYR A 66 -5.49 7.77 -11.81
CA TYR A 66 -6.93 7.73 -11.67
C TYR A 66 -7.55 9.02 -12.17
N GLN A 67 -7.07 10.18 -11.75
CA GLN A 67 -7.56 11.49 -12.22
C GLN A 67 -7.45 11.63 -13.75
N GLU A 68 -6.33 11.22 -14.33
CA GLU A 68 -6.07 11.29 -15.77
C GLU A 68 -6.98 10.38 -16.61
N ASN A 69 -7.54 9.33 -16.02
CA ASN A 69 -8.32 8.33 -16.76
C ASN A 69 -9.79 8.28 -16.37
N TYR A 70 -10.18 8.79 -15.20
CA TYR A 70 -11.53 8.66 -14.68
C TYR A 70 -12.58 9.24 -15.62
N HIS A 71 -12.29 10.40 -16.23
CA HIS A 71 -13.18 11.07 -17.17
C HIS A 71 -13.31 10.36 -18.53
N LYS A 72 -12.44 9.39 -18.83
CA LYS A 72 -12.46 8.59 -20.08
C LYS A 72 -13.34 7.34 -19.94
N ILE A 73 -13.72 6.99 -18.71
CA ILE A 73 -14.58 5.85 -18.42
C ILE A 73 -16.03 6.32 -18.52
N ASP A 74 -16.86 5.57 -19.25
CA ASP A 74 -18.30 5.82 -19.30
C ASP A 74 -18.90 5.72 -17.88
N ARG A 75 -19.79 6.66 -17.53
CA ARG A 75 -20.40 6.76 -16.19
C ARG A 75 -21.08 5.47 -15.70
N ASN A 76 -21.52 4.59 -16.61
CA ASN A 76 -22.16 3.32 -16.29
C ASN A 76 -21.17 2.14 -16.23
N TYR A 77 -19.86 2.44 -16.25
CA TYR A 77 -18.79 1.46 -16.24
C TYR A 77 -17.73 1.80 -15.18
N PHE A 78 -16.89 0.81 -14.85
CA PHE A 78 -15.72 0.99 -13.99
C PHE A 78 -14.50 0.27 -14.54
N SER A 79 -13.31 0.71 -14.16
CA SER A 79 -12.05 -0.01 -14.43
C SER A 79 -11.67 -0.85 -13.23
N VAL A 80 -11.43 -2.15 -13.45
CA VAL A 80 -11.01 -3.08 -12.38
C VAL A 80 -9.70 -2.68 -11.70
N ILE A 81 -8.78 -2.03 -12.42
CA ILE A 81 -7.51 -1.56 -11.83
C ILE A 81 -7.76 -0.36 -10.91
N SER A 82 -8.61 0.58 -11.37
CA SER A 82 -9.00 1.74 -10.56
C SER A 82 -9.74 1.32 -9.30
N GLU A 83 -10.70 0.42 -9.47
CA GLU A 83 -11.52 -0.06 -8.38
C GLU A 83 -10.71 -0.87 -7.36
N LEU A 84 -9.81 -1.75 -7.83
CA LEU A 84 -8.92 -2.50 -6.95
C LEU A 84 -8.10 -1.56 -6.08
N PHE A 85 -7.49 -0.54 -6.68
CA PHE A 85 -6.63 0.34 -5.90
C PHE A 85 -7.41 1.19 -4.90
N VAL A 86 -8.54 1.79 -5.30
CA VAL A 86 -9.38 2.56 -4.36
C VAL A 86 -9.81 1.68 -3.18
N THR A 87 -10.21 0.44 -3.48
CA THR A 87 -10.54 -0.57 -2.46
C THR A 87 -9.38 -0.81 -1.51
N LEU A 88 -8.24 -1.23 -2.05
CA LEU A 88 -7.08 -1.59 -1.24
C LEU A 88 -6.58 -0.40 -0.44
N ASN A 89 -6.51 0.79 -1.04
CA ASN A 89 -6.02 1.99 -0.37
C ASN A 89 -6.85 2.29 0.87
N VAL A 90 -8.18 2.24 0.77
CA VAL A 90 -9.06 2.45 1.92
C VAL A 90 -8.85 1.37 2.99
N GLU A 91 -8.81 0.09 2.61
CA GLU A 91 -8.65 -1.00 3.58
C GLU A 91 -7.28 -0.98 4.28
N PHE A 92 -6.24 -0.60 3.55
CA PHE A 92 -4.89 -0.48 4.08
C PHE A 92 -4.73 0.72 5.04
N GLU A 93 -5.26 1.89 4.67
CA GLU A 93 -5.21 3.09 5.51
C GLU A 93 -5.92 2.84 6.85
N LYS A 94 -7.06 2.13 6.85
CA LYS A 94 -7.78 1.73 8.07
C LYS A 94 -6.91 0.95 9.05
N VAL A 95 -5.96 0.16 8.55
CA VAL A 95 -5.08 -0.69 9.38
C VAL A 95 -3.70 -0.07 9.61
N GLY A 96 -3.52 1.20 9.24
CA GLY A 96 -2.30 1.97 9.48
C GLY A 96 -1.18 1.74 8.46
N TYR A 97 -1.51 1.22 7.28
CA TYR A 97 -0.55 1.07 6.18
C TYR A 97 -0.89 1.99 5.02
N THR A 98 0.05 2.85 4.63
CA THR A 98 -0.06 3.69 3.43
C THR A 98 0.67 3.03 2.27
N ILE A 99 -0.04 2.77 1.16
CA ILE A 99 0.59 2.28 -0.07
C ILE A 99 1.59 3.35 -0.54
N PRO A 100 2.87 3.02 -0.76
CA PRO A 100 3.85 4.01 -1.20
C PRO A 100 3.69 4.34 -2.69
N ASN A 101 4.34 5.40 -3.16
CA ASN A 101 4.37 5.69 -4.61
C ASN A 101 5.14 4.61 -5.40
N LYS A 102 6.30 4.20 -4.88
CA LYS A 102 7.19 3.22 -5.49
C LYS A 102 7.55 2.13 -4.48
N GLY A 103 7.80 0.92 -4.98
CA GLY A 103 8.33 -0.18 -4.18
C GLY A 103 9.85 -0.10 -3.99
N ILE A 104 10.40 -1.12 -3.33
CA ILE A 104 11.85 -1.31 -3.15
C ILE A 104 12.63 -1.42 -4.47
N ASP A 105 11.94 -1.69 -5.57
CA ASP A 105 12.51 -1.81 -6.92
C ASP A 105 12.45 -0.48 -7.72
N ASP A 106 12.11 0.63 -7.06
CA ASP A 106 11.90 1.97 -7.63
C ASP A 106 10.80 2.04 -8.72
N LYS A 107 10.01 0.97 -8.88
CA LYS A 107 8.85 0.95 -9.78
C LYS A 107 7.59 1.30 -9.02
N GLY A 108 6.62 1.88 -9.72
CA GLY A 108 5.37 2.32 -9.10
C GLY A 108 4.56 1.18 -8.46
N MET A 109 3.86 1.53 -7.38
CA MET A 109 2.92 0.64 -6.68
C MET A 109 1.56 0.65 -7.37
N TYR A 110 1.39 -0.22 -8.34
CA TYR A 110 0.10 -0.55 -8.92
C TYR A 110 0.05 -2.05 -9.25
N PRO A 111 -1.07 -2.74 -8.96
CA PRO A 111 -1.29 -4.09 -9.45
C PRO A 111 -1.10 -4.11 -10.97
N ASP A 112 -0.40 -5.12 -11.48
CA ASP A 112 -0.12 -5.21 -12.91
C ASP A 112 -1.39 -5.61 -13.71
N ILE A 113 -1.24 -5.70 -15.03
CA ILE A 113 -2.33 -6.09 -15.94
C ILE A 113 -2.91 -7.49 -15.66
N SER A 114 -2.28 -8.31 -14.81
CA SER A 114 -2.77 -9.65 -14.48
C SER A 114 -4.13 -9.62 -13.79
N VAL A 115 -4.46 -8.56 -13.03
CA VAL A 115 -5.76 -8.40 -12.36
C VAL A 115 -6.90 -8.52 -13.35
N GLY A 116 -6.82 -7.81 -14.48
CA GLY A 116 -7.86 -7.84 -15.51
C GLY A 116 -8.01 -9.23 -16.15
N LYS A 117 -6.90 -9.93 -16.37
CA LYS A 117 -6.90 -11.30 -16.90
C LYS A 117 -7.50 -12.29 -15.89
N MET A 118 -7.10 -12.17 -14.62
CA MET A 118 -7.61 -13.01 -13.54
C MET A 118 -9.10 -12.80 -13.32
N PHE A 119 -9.58 -11.57 -13.37
CA PHE A 119 -11.00 -11.29 -13.22
C PHE A 119 -11.81 -11.84 -14.40
N SER A 120 -11.32 -11.70 -15.63
CA SER A 120 -11.94 -12.32 -16.81
C SER A 120 -12.03 -13.84 -16.67
N SER A 121 -10.98 -14.48 -16.16
CA SER A 121 -10.97 -15.92 -15.86
C SER A 121 -11.93 -16.28 -14.72
N TYR A 122 -12.07 -15.43 -13.71
CA TYR A 122 -13.00 -15.61 -12.61
C TYR A 122 -14.46 -15.61 -13.11
N LEU A 123 -14.86 -14.61 -13.91
CA LEU A 123 -16.19 -14.54 -14.52
C LEU A 123 -16.52 -15.80 -15.34
N LYS A 124 -15.53 -16.31 -16.08
CA LYS A 124 -15.68 -17.55 -16.84
C LYS A 124 -15.86 -18.77 -15.93
N LYS A 125 -15.05 -18.88 -14.87
CA LYS A 125 -15.10 -20.00 -13.92
C LYS A 125 -16.40 -20.02 -13.12
N THR A 126 -16.97 -18.86 -12.81
CA THR A 126 -18.24 -18.73 -12.07
C THR A 126 -19.47 -18.79 -12.96
N ASN A 127 -19.30 -18.98 -14.28
CA ASN A 127 -20.37 -18.93 -15.26
C ASN A 127 -21.22 -17.66 -15.14
N SER A 128 -20.53 -16.53 -14.92
CA SER A 128 -21.16 -15.23 -14.75
C SER A 128 -21.89 -14.82 -16.03
N VAL A 129 -23.10 -14.29 -15.85
CA VAL A 129 -23.88 -13.67 -16.94
C VAL A 129 -23.19 -12.42 -17.49
N HIS A 130 -22.21 -11.88 -16.77
CA HIS A 130 -21.45 -10.70 -17.14
C HIS A 130 -20.14 -11.02 -17.90
N LEU A 131 -19.89 -12.30 -18.22
CA LEU A 131 -18.76 -12.68 -19.07
C LEU A 131 -18.82 -11.91 -20.40
N ASP A 132 -17.67 -11.35 -20.81
CA ASP A 132 -17.50 -10.61 -22.06
C ASP A 132 -18.40 -9.36 -22.26
N THR A 133 -19.03 -8.84 -21.18
CA THR A 133 -19.80 -7.58 -21.22
C THR A 133 -18.95 -6.30 -21.17
N HIS A 134 -17.63 -6.46 -21.08
CA HIS A 134 -16.70 -5.34 -21.00
C HIS A 134 -16.63 -4.55 -22.32
N LYS A 135 -16.37 -3.26 -22.19
CA LYS A 135 -15.95 -2.38 -23.29
C LYS A 135 -14.50 -1.95 -23.08
N THR A 136 -13.94 -1.24 -24.04
CA THR A 136 -12.62 -0.62 -23.91
C THR A 136 -12.73 0.90 -23.88
N TYR A 137 -11.76 1.53 -23.20
CA TYR A 137 -11.57 2.97 -23.19
C TYR A 137 -10.09 3.28 -23.38
N PRO A 138 -9.73 4.43 -23.99
CA PRO A 138 -8.34 4.85 -24.12
C PRO A 138 -7.78 5.17 -22.73
N HIS A 139 -6.68 4.53 -22.38
CA HIS A 139 -6.03 4.68 -21.09
C HIS A 139 -4.65 5.31 -21.25
N SER A 140 -4.45 6.47 -20.63
CA SER A 140 -3.21 7.23 -20.66
C SER A 140 -2.36 7.01 -19.43
N PHE A 141 -1.06 7.18 -19.59
CA PHE A 141 -0.07 7.03 -18.52
C PHE A 141 0.61 8.36 -18.22
N THR A 142 0.94 8.59 -16.95
CA THR A 142 1.57 9.83 -16.48
C THR A 142 3.01 10.00 -16.97
N ASP A 143 3.62 8.96 -17.56
CA ASP A 143 4.96 8.99 -18.14
C ASP A 143 4.97 9.21 -19.66
N GLY A 144 3.82 9.51 -20.26
CA GLY A 144 3.71 9.87 -21.69
C GLY A 144 3.90 8.71 -22.66
N ARG A 145 3.95 7.45 -22.18
CA ARG A 145 3.91 6.29 -23.09
C ARG A 145 2.56 6.25 -23.84
N PRO A 146 2.49 5.57 -25.01
CA PRO A 146 1.26 5.51 -25.79
C PRO A 146 0.07 4.98 -25.01
N ASP A 147 -1.10 5.52 -25.31
CA ASP A 147 -2.36 5.05 -24.78
C ASP A 147 -2.60 3.58 -25.14
N VAL A 148 -3.31 2.88 -24.25
CA VAL A 148 -3.74 1.49 -24.47
C VAL A 148 -5.25 1.37 -24.32
N ASP A 149 -5.85 0.44 -25.06
CA ASP A 149 -7.25 0.08 -24.87
C ASP A 149 -7.41 -0.76 -23.60
N ALA A 150 -7.81 -0.11 -22.52
CA ALA A 150 -8.06 -0.76 -21.24
C ALA A 150 -9.52 -1.20 -21.12
N ARG A 151 -9.76 -2.32 -20.45
CA ARG A 151 -11.12 -2.82 -20.20
C ARG A 151 -11.84 -1.99 -19.13
N MET A 152 -13.11 -1.72 -19.38
CA MET A 152 -14.09 -1.25 -18.41
C MET A 152 -15.30 -2.18 -18.40
N TYR A 153 -15.86 -2.40 -17.21
CA TYR A 153 -16.98 -3.33 -17.00
C TYR A 153 -18.21 -2.55 -16.54
N PRO A 154 -19.44 -2.99 -16.90
CA PRO A 154 -20.66 -2.37 -16.41
C PRO A 154 -20.71 -2.33 -14.88
N LEU A 155 -21.34 -1.31 -14.28
CA LEU A 155 -21.43 -1.17 -12.82
C LEU A 155 -22.14 -2.36 -12.14
N GLU A 156 -23.01 -3.07 -12.85
CA GLU A 156 -23.68 -4.28 -12.39
C GLU A 156 -22.69 -5.41 -12.04
N VAL A 157 -21.49 -5.37 -12.62
CA VAL A 157 -20.43 -6.36 -12.41
C VAL A 157 -19.62 -6.08 -11.13
N LEU A 158 -19.80 -4.90 -10.52
CA LEU A 158 -19.03 -4.46 -9.36
C LEU A 158 -19.09 -5.42 -8.15
N PRO A 159 -20.25 -5.99 -7.77
CA PRO A 159 -20.33 -6.95 -6.67
C PRO A 159 -19.49 -8.21 -6.91
N GLU A 160 -19.49 -8.74 -8.14
CA GLU A 160 -18.65 -9.89 -8.50
C GLU A 160 -17.16 -9.53 -8.48
N PHE A 161 -16.82 -8.32 -8.90
CA PHE A 161 -15.45 -7.84 -8.80
C PHE A 161 -14.98 -7.74 -7.36
N ARG A 162 -15.80 -7.19 -6.46
CA ARG A 162 -15.46 -7.13 -5.03
C ARG A 162 -15.27 -8.51 -4.41
N LYS A 163 -16.14 -9.48 -4.72
CA LYS A 163 -15.94 -10.89 -4.32
C LYS A 163 -14.63 -11.45 -4.85
N PHE A 164 -14.34 -11.26 -6.14
CA PHE A 164 -13.05 -11.66 -6.72
C PHE A 164 -11.85 -11.04 -5.97
N VAL A 165 -11.92 -9.76 -5.59
CA VAL A 165 -10.84 -9.10 -4.86
C VAL A 165 -10.62 -9.75 -3.50
N PHE A 166 -11.65 -9.90 -2.68
CA PHE A 166 -11.49 -10.38 -1.29
C PHE A 166 -11.36 -11.90 -1.18
N ASP A 167 -12.03 -12.65 -2.06
CA ASP A 167 -12.07 -14.13 -1.97
C ASP A 167 -10.93 -14.79 -2.75
N VAL A 168 -10.35 -14.10 -3.74
CA VAL A 168 -9.35 -14.69 -4.66
C VAL A 168 -8.07 -13.86 -4.74
N TRP A 169 -8.15 -12.62 -5.20
CA TRP A 169 -6.94 -11.84 -5.49
C TRP A 169 -6.16 -11.49 -4.22
N LEU A 170 -6.85 -11.03 -3.18
CA LEU A 170 -6.24 -10.59 -1.93
C LEU A 170 -5.57 -11.75 -1.18
N PRO A 171 -6.18 -12.95 -1.03
CA PRO A 171 -5.51 -14.08 -0.39
C PRO A 171 -4.38 -14.69 -1.24
N GLU A 172 -4.57 -14.81 -2.56
CA GLU A 172 -3.67 -15.63 -3.40
C GLU A 172 -2.55 -14.85 -4.08
N GLN A 173 -2.81 -13.58 -4.45
CA GLN A 173 -1.88 -12.79 -5.28
C GLN A 173 -1.30 -11.59 -4.57
N ALA A 174 -2.06 -10.90 -3.70
CA ALA A 174 -1.52 -9.75 -2.97
C ALA A 174 -0.23 -10.10 -2.20
N PRO A 175 -0.11 -11.25 -1.49
CA PRO A 175 1.14 -11.59 -0.81
C PRO A 175 2.32 -11.72 -1.77
N LYS A 176 2.12 -12.25 -2.98
CA LYS A 176 3.19 -12.39 -3.98
C LYS A 176 3.59 -11.03 -4.53
N TYR A 177 2.61 -10.18 -4.84
CA TYR A 177 2.82 -8.83 -5.31
C TYR A 177 3.61 -7.98 -4.29
N PHE A 178 3.12 -7.92 -3.05
CA PHE A 178 3.72 -7.09 -2.01
C PHE A 178 5.09 -7.62 -1.55
N ARG A 179 5.32 -8.94 -1.53
CA ARG A 179 6.65 -9.49 -1.17
C ARG A 179 7.78 -8.96 -2.05
N GLY A 180 7.53 -8.73 -3.34
CA GLY A 180 8.54 -8.20 -4.26
C GLY A 180 8.64 -6.67 -4.28
N LYS A 181 7.68 -5.98 -3.66
CA LYS A 181 7.48 -4.52 -3.83
C LYS A 181 7.59 -3.75 -2.52
N ASP A 182 6.87 -4.21 -1.50
CA ASP A 182 6.84 -3.60 -0.19
C ASP A 182 6.53 -4.68 0.87
N PRO A 183 7.55 -5.42 1.33
CA PRO A 183 7.36 -6.58 2.20
C PRO A 183 6.64 -6.28 3.51
N ILE A 184 6.72 -5.05 4.02
CA ILE A 184 6.04 -4.68 5.28
C ILE A 184 4.51 -4.77 5.15
N ALA A 185 3.97 -4.66 3.93
CA ALA A 185 2.53 -4.80 3.69
C ALA A 185 2.01 -6.21 4.07
N LEU A 186 2.88 -7.22 4.09
CA LEU A 186 2.52 -8.59 4.47
C LEU A 186 2.03 -8.68 5.91
N ASP A 187 2.49 -7.79 6.80
CA ASP A 187 2.05 -7.73 8.20
C ASP A 187 0.64 -7.13 8.34
N TYR A 188 0.16 -6.46 7.27
CA TYR A 188 -1.14 -5.80 7.24
C TYR A 188 -2.18 -6.60 6.45
N LEU A 189 -1.78 -7.36 5.41
CA LEU A 189 -2.70 -8.14 4.57
C LEU A 189 -3.72 -8.98 5.35
N PRO A 190 -3.36 -9.72 6.42
CA PRO A 190 -4.35 -10.49 7.19
C PRO A 190 -5.43 -9.63 7.86
N LYS A 191 -5.13 -8.36 8.14
CA LYS A 191 -6.06 -7.42 8.79
C LYS A 191 -7.13 -6.90 7.83
N LEU A 192 -6.95 -7.05 6.52
CA LEU A 192 -7.91 -6.61 5.50
C LEU A 192 -9.08 -7.59 5.31
N LEU A 193 -8.98 -8.79 5.90
CA LEU A 193 -9.97 -9.88 5.79
C LEU A 193 -10.79 -10.07 7.08
N ASN A 194 -10.54 -9.27 8.11
CA ASN A 194 -11.12 -9.40 9.45
C ASN A 194 -12.08 -8.27 9.78
#